data_AF-A0A4S4KIY2-F1
#
_entry.id   AF-A0A4S4KIY2-F1
#
_cell.length_a   1.000
_cell.length_b   1.000
_cell.length_c   1.000
_cell.angle_alpha   90.00
_cell.angle_beta   90.00
_cell.angle_gamma   90.00
#
_symmetry.space_group_name_H-M   'P 1'
#
loop_
_entity.id
_entity.type
_entity.pdbx_description
1 polymer ?
#
loop_
_entity_poly.entity_id
_entity_poly.type
_entity_poly.pdbx_seq_one_letter_code
_entity_poly.pdbx_strand_id
1 'polypeptide(L)'
;MPGTPSNDIAVYLSRIRIVEYMLVASLTLTITDWMVCFSNEVELVWKSKWTTTKVLYLITRYLLIIELALTSNTFLAHIEPEHCYPGYSLATWLSLVGFSVAECKLVIFPEK
;
A
#
# COMPACT_ATOMS: atom_id res chain seq x y z
N MET A 1 24.20 -23.99 17.15
CA MET A 1 23.70 -25.31 16.70
C MET A 1 22.89 -25.07 15.44
N PRO A 2 23.16 -25.75 14.32
CA PRO A 2 22.36 -25.59 13.12
C PRO A 2 20.99 -26.22 13.35
N GLY A 3 19.92 -25.45 13.12
CA GLY A 3 18.54 -25.94 13.19
C GLY A 3 18.32 -27.05 12.18
N THR A 4 17.52 -28.04 12.55
CA THR A 4 17.10 -29.10 11.64
C THR A 4 16.19 -28.52 10.55
N PRO A 5 16.29 -28.99 9.29
CA PRO A 5 15.57 -28.39 8.16
C PRO A 5 14.05 -28.36 8.32
N SER A 6 13.48 -29.27 9.12
CA SER A 6 12.04 -29.30 9.42
C SER A 6 11.57 -28.11 10.27
N ASN A 7 12.43 -27.61 11.18
CA ASN A 7 12.06 -26.53 12.07
C ASN A 7 12.06 -25.17 11.35
N ASP A 8 12.97 -25.01 10.39
CA ASP A 8 13.06 -23.82 9.56
C ASP A 8 11.78 -23.62 8.75
N ILE A 9 11.27 -24.68 8.11
CA ILE A 9 10.04 -24.63 7.30
C ILE A 9 8.83 -24.19 8.14
N ALA A 10 8.69 -24.74 9.35
CA ALA A 10 7.60 -24.37 10.26
C ALA A 10 7.65 -22.88 10.67
N VAL A 11 8.85 -22.35 10.91
CA VAL A 11 9.07 -20.94 11.21
C VAL A 11 8.74 -20.07 9.99
N TYR A 12 9.15 -20.46 8.78
CA TYR A 12 8.83 -19.73 7.55
C TYR A 12 7.32 -19.65 7.29
N LEU A 13 6.59 -20.76 7.42
CA LEU A 13 5.14 -20.79 7.24
C LEU A 13 4.42 -19.89 8.25
N SER A 14 4.89 -19.88 9.50
CA SER A 14 4.32 -19.02 10.55
C SER A 14 4.51 -17.54 10.23
N ARG A 15 5.69 -17.16 9.69
CA ARG A 15 5.98 -15.78 9.29
C ARG A 15 5.09 -15.31 8.15
N ILE A 16 4.89 -16.15 7.12
CA ILE A 16 4.05 -15.80 5.97
C ILE A 16 2.62 -15.50 6.42
N ARG A 17 2.04 -16.36 7.29
CA ARG A 17 0.69 -16.13 7.83
C ARG A 17 0.57 -14.81 8.60
N ILE A 18 1.58 -14.48 9.41
CA ILE A 18 1.58 -13.20 10.15
C ILE A 18 1.56 -12.02 9.17
N VAL A 19 2.35 -12.08 8.09
CA VAL A 19 2.38 -11.04 7.05
C VAL A 19 1.03 -10.92 6.36
N GLU A 20 0.39 -12.04 6.00
CA GLU A 20 -0.95 -12.04 5.39
C GLU A 20 -1.99 -11.37 6.30
N TYR A 21 -2.01 -11.71 7.60
CA TYR A 21 -2.92 -11.08 8.54
C TYR A 21 -2.65 -9.59 8.72
N MET A 22 -1.38 -9.18 8.78
CA MET A 22 -1.03 -7.75 8.84
C MET A 22 -1.47 -7.01 7.58
N LEU A 23 -1.29 -7.59 6.39
CA LEU A 23 -1.71 -6.98 5.13
C LEU A 23 -3.23 -6.77 5.09
N VAL A 24 -4.03 -7.76 5.53
CA VAL A 24 -5.49 -7.62 5.60
C VAL A 24 -5.91 -6.58 6.63
N ALA A 25 -5.25 -6.53 7.79
CA ALA A 25 -5.50 -5.52 8.80
C ALA A 25 -5.19 -4.11 8.29
N SER A 26 -4.03 -3.93 7.65
CA SER A 26 -3.64 -2.67 7.01
C SER A 26 -4.63 -2.26 5.92
N LEU A 27 -5.06 -3.18 5.06
CA LEU A 27 -6.09 -2.93 4.04
C LEU A 27 -7.39 -2.42 4.66
N THR A 28 -7.85 -3.09 5.72
CA THR A 28 -9.08 -2.73 6.42
C THR A 28 -8.97 -1.34 7.04
N LEU A 29 -7.83 -1.02 7.66
CA LEU A 29 -7.57 0.31 8.23
C LEU A 29 -7.55 1.39 7.15
N THR A 30 -6.86 1.15 6.04
CA THR A 30 -6.80 2.11 4.92
C THR A 30 -8.18 2.36 4.30
N ILE A 31 -9.00 1.32 4.13
CA ILE A 31 -10.37 1.47 3.62
C ILE A 31 -11.24 2.25 4.60
N THR A 32 -11.10 1.97 5.90
CA THR A 32 -11.87 2.65 6.95
C THR A 32 -11.52 4.14 6.99
N ASP A 33 -10.22 4.46 7.03
CA ASP A 33 -9.72 5.83 6.96
C ASP A 33 -10.21 6.54 5.69
N TRP A 34 -10.19 5.82 4.55
CA TRP A 34 -10.71 6.34 3.30
C TRP A 34 -12.20 6.68 3.39
N MET A 35 -13.04 5.80 3.92
CA MET A 35 -14.48 6.06 4.03
C MET A 35 -14.79 7.27 4.91
N VAL A 36 -14.08 7.41 6.04
CA VAL A 36 -14.25 8.55 6.95
C VAL A 36 -13.82 9.86 6.28
N CYS A 37 -12.68 9.87 5.60
CA CYS A 37 -12.17 11.08 4.94
C CYS A 37 -12.88 11.40 3.61
N PHE A 38 -13.58 10.45 2.99
CA PHE A 38 -14.17 10.63 1.65
C PHE A 38 -15.23 11.74 1.62
N SER A 39 -16.10 11.82 2.64
CA SER A 39 -17.13 12.87 2.70
C SER A 39 -16.52 14.27 2.67
N ASN A 40 -15.48 14.49 3.48
CA ASN A 40 -14.77 15.76 3.54
C ASN A 40 -13.95 16.02 2.27
N GLU A 41 -13.40 14.97 1.66
CA GLU A 41 -12.64 15.05 0.42
C GLU A 41 -13.51 15.49 -0.77
N VAL A 42 -14.71 14.93 -0.92
CA VAL A 42 -15.64 15.35 -1.99
C VAL A 42 -16.05 16.81 -1.83
N GLU A 43 -16.25 17.28 -0.61
CA GLU A 43 -16.65 18.66 -0.38
C GLU A 43 -15.49 19.65 -0.56
N LEU A 44 -14.31 19.34 -0.01
CA LEU A 44 -13.18 20.27 0.04
C LEU A 44 -12.23 20.14 -1.16
N VAL A 45 -12.03 18.92 -1.66
CA VAL A 45 -11.07 18.65 -2.74
C VAL A 45 -11.76 18.68 -4.08
N TRP A 46 -12.90 17.99 -4.25
CA TRP A 46 -13.52 17.88 -5.58
C TRP A 46 -14.13 19.19 -6.06
N LYS A 47 -14.76 19.97 -5.16
CA LYS A 47 -15.32 21.29 -5.49
C LYS A 47 -14.28 22.41 -5.61
N SER A 48 -13.05 22.19 -5.14
CA SER A 48 -11.98 23.19 -5.19
C SER A 48 -11.24 23.21 -6.53
N LYS A 49 -10.62 24.36 -6.85
CA LYS A 49 -9.83 24.57 -8.06
C LYS A 49 -8.69 23.56 -8.14
N TRP A 50 -8.31 23.17 -9.36
CA TRP A 50 -7.20 22.25 -9.60
C TRP A 50 -5.87 22.90 -9.19
N THR A 51 -5.36 22.51 -8.03
CA THR A 51 -4.03 22.91 -7.53
C THR A 51 -3.09 21.71 -7.55
N THR A 52 -1.78 21.98 -7.64
CA THR A 52 -0.75 20.94 -7.59
C THR A 52 -0.88 20.06 -6.33
N THR A 53 -1.20 20.67 -5.19
CA THR A 53 -1.45 19.96 -3.92
C THR A 53 -2.63 18.98 -4.01
N LYS A 54 -3.72 19.36 -4.69
CA LYS A 54 -4.88 18.48 -4.92
C LYS A 54 -4.49 17.27 -5.77
N VAL A 55 -3.74 17.48 -6.86
CA VAL A 55 -3.28 16.37 -7.71
C VAL A 55 -2.36 15.44 -6.94
N LEU A 56 -1.40 15.99 -6.20
CA LEU A 56 -0.44 15.21 -5.44
C LEU A 56 -1.13 14.39 -4.34
N TYR A 57 -2.13 14.97 -3.67
CA TYR A 57 -2.96 14.31 -2.67
C TYR A 57 -3.77 13.15 -3.26
N LEU A 58 -4.46 13.38 -4.38
CA LEU A 58 -5.22 12.32 -5.06
C LEU A 58 -4.28 11.19 -5.52
N ILE A 59 -3.15 11.52 -6.15
CA ILE A 59 -2.17 10.51 -6.57
C ILE A 59 -1.73 9.66 -5.37
N THR A 60 -1.33 10.26 -4.26
CA THR A 60 -0.88 9.45 -3.10
C THR A 60 -1.99 8.55 -2.57
N ARG A 61 -3.23 9.05 -2.48
CA ARG A 61 -4.35 8.32 -1.89
C ARG A 61 -4.80 7.15 -2.77
N TYR A 62 -4.95 7.36 -4.07
CA TYR A 62 -5.39 6.32 -5.00
C TYR A 62 -4.27 5.32 -5.31
N LEU A 63 -3.00 5.74 -5.34
CA LEU A 63 -1.87 4.82 -5.49
C LEU A 63 -1.79 3.85 -4.31
N LEU A 64 -2.01 4.32 -3.07
CA LEU A 64 -1.96 3.46 -1.89
C LEU A 64 -3.03 2.36 -1.94
N ILE A 65 -4.24 2.70 -2.38
CA ILE A 65 -5.35 1.73 -2.53
C ILE A 65 -5.01 0.69 -3.60
N ILE A 66 -4.45 1.13 -4.73
CA ILE A 66 -4.04 0.25 -5.83
C ILE A 66 -2.90 -0.68 -5.35
N GLU A 67 -1.89 -0.14 -4.67
CA GLU A 67 -0.77 -0.90 -4.12
C GLU A 67 -1.25 -1.98 -3.13
N LEU A 68 -2.16 -1.63 -2.22
CA LEU A 68 -2.73 -2.57 -1.25
C LEU A 68 -3.61 -3.64 -1.93
N ALA A 69 -4.39 -3.28 -2.94
CA ALA A 69 -5.19 -4.22 -3.73
C ALA A 69 -4.32 -5.20 -4.52
N LEU A 70 -3.25 -4.71 -5.15
CA LEU A 70 -2.27 -5.56 -5.85
C LEU A 70 -1.55 -6.48 -4.88
N THR A 71 -1.07 -5.96 -3.76
CA THR A 71 -0.32 -6.73 -2.76
C THR A 71 -1.21 -7.81 -2.15
N SER A 72 -2.42 -7.45 -1.69
CA SER A 72 -3.37 -8.43 -1.15
C SER A 72 -3.74 -9.51 -2.17
N ASN A 73 -3.93 -9.18 -3.44
CA ASN A 73 -4.20 -10.19 -4.47
C ASN A 73 -2.99 -11.11 -4.70
N THR A 74 -1.76 -10.58 -4.74
CA THR A 74 -0.54 -11.41 -4.91
C THR A 74 -0.23 -12.31 -3.72
N PHE A 75 -0.60 -11.90 -2.50
CA PHE A 75 -0.34 -12.66 -1.27
C PHE A 75 -1.48 -13.64 -0.93
N LEU A 76 -2.74 -13.26 -1.13
CA LEU A 76 -3.91 -14.06 -0.75
C LEU A 76 -4.38 -15.00 -1.85
N ALA A 77 -4.30 -14.59 -3.12
CA ALA A 77 -4.46 -15.53 -4.21
C ALA A 77 -3.13 -16.31 -4.28
N HIS A 78 -3.21 -17.63 -4.17
CA HIS A 78 -2.07 -18.52 -4.37
C HIS A 78 -1.74 -18.53 -5.87
N ILE A 79 -1.28 -17.39 -6.41
CA ILE A 79 -1.15 -17.16 -7.84
C ILE A 79 -0.02 -18.04 -8.38
N GLU A 80 -0.34 -18.78 -9.44
CA GLU A 80 0.63 -19.54 -10.22
C GLU A 80 1.86 -18.68 -10.57
N PRO A 81 3.08 -19.26 -10.54
CA PRO A 81 4.35 -18.53 -10.59
C PRO A 81 4.52 -17.62 -11.82
N GLU A 82 3.70 -17.79 -12.87
CA GLU A 82 3.79 -17.04 -14.13
C GLU A 82 3.36 -15.56 -14.01
N HIS A 83 2.51 -15.20 -13.03
CA HIS A 83 2.04 -13.82 -12.84
C HIS A 83 2.69 -13.10 -11.64
N CYS A 84 3.64 -13.75 -10.97
CA CYS A 84 4.32 -13.22 -9.78
C CYS A 84 5.21 -12.00 -10.09
N TYR A 85 6.01 -12.08 -11.15
CA TYR A 85 6.97 -11.03 -11.52
C TYR A 85 6.33 -9.68 -11.90
N PRO A 86 5.32 -9.61 -12.80
CA PRO A 86 4.73 -8.33 -13.18
C PRO A 86 3.97 -7.66 -12.03
N GLY A 87 3.25 -8.44 -11.20
CA GLY A 87 2.54 -7.91 -10.04
C GLY A 87 3.50 -7.32 -9.00
N TYR A 88 4.58 -8.04 -8.71
CA TYR A 88 5.60 -7.59 -7.77
C TYR A 88 6.37 -6.36 -8.28
N SER A 89 6.69 -6.34 -9.57
CA SER A 89 7.35 -5.19 -10.21
C SER A 89 6.48 -3.94 -10.13
N LEU A 90 5.19 -4.07 -10.45
CA LEU A 90 4.24 -2.96 -10.37
C LEU A 90 4.11 -2.43 -8.93
N ALA A 91 3.97 -3.33 -7.95
CA ALA A 91 3.94 -2.93 -6.53
C ALA A 91 5.20 -2.14 -6.14
N THR A 92 6.38 -2.62 -6.54
CA THR A 92 7.65 -1.93 -6.24
C THR A 92 7.71 -0.53 -6.83
N TRP A 93 7.27 -0.36 -8.08
CA TRP A 93 7.20 0.96 -8.72
C TRP A 93 6.20 1.89 -8.03
N LEU A 94 5.04 1.36 -7.63
CA LEU A 94 4.02 2.13 -6.90
C LEU A 94 4.57 2.61 -5.55
N SER A 95 5.28 1.77 -4.80
CA SER A 95 5.92 2.17 -3.53
C SER A 95 6.94 3.29 -3.73
N LEU A 96 7.79 3.20 -4.76
CA LEU A 96 8.80 4.24 -5.07
C LEU A 96 8.17 5.60 -5.38
N VAL A 97 7.07 5.59 -6.15
CA VAL A 97 6.30 6.82 -6.41
C VAL A 97 5.67 7.33 -5.11
N GLY A 98 5.16 6.45 -4.26
CA GLY A 98 4.61 6.78 -2.94
C GLY A 98 5.62 7.51 -2.05
N PHE A 99 6.83 6.98 -1.91
CA PHE A 99 7.92 7.62 -1.16
C PHE A 99 8.27 8.99 -1.73
N SER A 100 8.45 9.07 -3.06
CA SER A 100 8.80 10.33 -3.73
C SER A 100 7.75 11.43 -3.48
N VAL A 101 6.47 11.06 -3.50
CA VAL A 101 5.37 12.00 -3.25
C VAL A 101 5.30 12.43 -1.78
N ALA A 102 5.65 11.56 -0.83
CA ALA A 102 5.72 11.90 0.59
C ALA A 102 6.82 12.96 0.85
N GLU A 103 7.99 12.78 0.24
CA GLU A 103 9.09 13.74 0.32
C GLU A 103 8.72 15.09 -0.31
N CYS A 104 8.06 15.08 -1.48
CA CYS A 104 7.58 16.31 -2.10
C CYS A 104 6.60 17.07 -1.20
N LYS A 105 5.73 16.37 -0.47
CA LYS A 105 4.82 17.03 0.48
C LYS A 105 5.57 17.72 1.61
N LEU A 106 6.59 17.07 2.19
CA LEU A 106 7.41 17.64 3.26
C LEU A 106 8.22 18.85 2.79
N VAL A 107 8.78 18.81 1.58
CA VAL A 107 9.56 19.93 1.02
C VAL A 107 8.68 21.13 0.66
N ILE A 108 7.46 20.91 0.18
CA ILE A 108 6.54 21.97 -0.23
C ILE A 108 5.83 22.62 0.97
N PHE A 109 5.55 21.85 2.01
CA PHE A 109 4.94 22.33 3.25
C PHE A 109 5.91 22.13 4.43
N PRO A 110 7.01 22.90 4.48
CA PRO A 110 7.84 22.93 5.67
C PRO A 110 7.00 23.50 6.82
N GLU A 111 6.74 22.66 7.82
CA GLU A 111 6.10 23.07 9.07
C GLU A 111 6.94 24.21 9.69
N LYS A 112 6.36 25.41 9.75
CA LYS A 112 6.97 26.60 10.37
C LYS A 112 6.53 26.74 11.81
#